data_AF-A0A4U8SMG4-F1
#
_entry.id   AF-A0A4U8SMG4-F1
#
_cell.length_a   1.000
_cell.length_b   1.000
_cell.length_c   1.000
_cell.angle_alpha   90.00
_cell.angle_beta   90.00
_cell.angle_gamma   90.00
#
_symmetry.space_group_name_H-M   'P 1'
#
loop_
_entity.id
_entity.type
_entity.pdbx_description
1 polymer ?
#
loop_
_entity_poly.entity_id
_entity_poly.type
_entity_poly.pdbx_seq_one_letter_code
_entity_poly.pdbx_strand_id
1 'polypeptide(L)'
;MLAIIFFIIIPLVLFFYFKYNIGSIIVILFFLFIFYYTPYSYYLEPTYWQFRNMCKLNELPNNEEKYNKILSYFDTDLDILDWEELNHNNDKRKWKVTKEHGYYRQGIYEYATLTKKKEINSRLRMVASFLSNEAEINRYNVNQMSIGVYWHTKRFYPDGNEGSGFYWSEETLSCNDINIQDNMTPKGFKNDE
;
A
#
# COMPACT_ATOMS: atom_id res chain seq x y z
N MET A 1 12.99 -19.54 2.12
CA MET A 1 13.80 -20.77 1.96
C MET A 1 12.99 -21.90 1.33
N LEU A 2 11.80 -22.25 1.85
CA LEU A 2 10.90 -23.25 1.25
C LEU A 2 10.48 -22.92 -0.20
N ALA A 3 10.09 -21.68 -0.51
CA ALA A 3 9.70 -21.30 -1.87
C ALA A 3 10.82 -21.45 -2.90
N ILE A 4 12.07 -21.14 -2.52
CA ILE A 4 13.24 -21.32 -3.41
C ILE A 4 13.47 -22.81 -3.69
N ILE A 5 13.31 -23.66 -2.66
CA ILE A 5 13.44 -25.11 -2.83
C ILE A 5 12.37 -25.63 -3.81
N PHE A 6 11.10 -25.25 -3.62
CA PHE A 6 9.98 -25.75 -4.42
C PHE A 6 9.95 -25.22 -5.86
N PHE A 7 10.24 -23.93 -6.07
CA PHE A 7 10.07 -23.30 -7.38
C PHE A 7 11.36 -23.18 -8.19
N ILE A 8 12.53 -23.42 -7.57
CA ILE A 8 13.83 -23.32 -8.26
C ILE A 8 14.57 -24.65 -8.18
N ILE A 9 14.77 -25.23 -6.99
CA ILE A 9 15.61 -26.42 -6.83
C ILE A 9 14.93 -27.68 -7.38
N ILE A 10 13.66 -27.93 -7.03
CA ILE A 10 12.92 -29.11 -7.52
C ILE A 10 12.80 -29.14 -9.05
N PRO A 11 12.40 -28.05 -9.74
CA PRO A 11 12.35 -28.03 -11.21
C PRO A 11 13.74 -28.26 -11.83
N LEU A 12 14.79 -27.73 -11.22
CA LEU A 12 16.16 -27.88 -11.69
C LEU A 12 16.70 -29.31 -11.51
N VAL A 13 16.35 -30.00 -10.42
CA VAL A 13 16.64 -31.44 -10.24
C VAL A 13 15.86 -32.29 -11.25
N LEU A 14 14.57 -32.03 -11.42
CA LEU A 14 13.74 -32.72 -12.41
C LEU A 14 14.27 -32.52 -13.84
N PHE A 15 14.79 -31.33 -14.14
CA PHE A 15 15.40 -31.02 -15.42
C PHE A 15 16.64 -31.87 -15.73
N PHE A 16 17.54 -32.06 -14.76
CA PHE A 16 18.67 -32.97 -14.91
C PHE A 16 18.22 -34.44 -14.98
N TYR A 17 17.20 -34.82 -14.20
CA TYR A 17 16.67 -36.18 -14.17
C TYR A 17 16.02 -36.61 -15.50
N PHE A 18 15.21 -35.74 -16.12
CA PHE A 18 14.49 -36.06 -17.36
C PHE A 18 15.34 -35.94 -18.65
N LYS A 19 16.66 -35.67 -18.52
CA LYS A 19 17.63 -35.72 -19.63
C LYS A 19 17.18 -34.92 -20.86
N TYR A 20 17.17 -33.59 -20.75
CA TYR A 20 16.98 -32.60 -21.84
C TYR A 20 16.12 -33.07 -23.03
N ASN A 21 14.85 -33.38 -22.78
CA ASN A 21 13.86 -33.65 -23.83
C ASN A 21 12.79 -32.56 -23.82
N ILE A 22 11.97 -32.51 -24.87
CA ILE A 22 10.93 -31.48 -25.03
C ILE A 22 9.96 -31.43 -23.84
N GLY A 23 9.68 -32.59 -23.22
CA GLY A 23 8.88 -32.69 -21.99
C GLY A 23 9.50 -31.96 -20.81
N SER A 24 10.83 -32.01 -20.64
CA SER A 24 11.55 -31.33 -19.56
C SER A 24 11.43 -29.80 -19.66
N ILE A 25 11.42 -29.26 -20.88
CA ILE A 25 11.25 -27.82 -21.14
C ILE A 25 9.85 -27.38 -20.76
N ILE A 26 8.82 -28.14 -21.14
CA ILE A 26 7.42 -27.85 -20.81
C ILE A 26 7.20 -27.81 -19.29
N VAL A 27 7.79 -28.76 -18.56
CA VAL A 27 7.70 -28.81 -17.09
C VAL A 27 8.32 -27.57 -16.46
N ILE A 28 9.49 -27.12 -16.92
CA ILE A 28 10.12 -25.88 -16.42
C ILE A 28 9.22 -24.67 -16.69
N LEU A 29 8.73 -24.52 -17.91
CA LEU A 29 7.87 -23.38 -18.28
C LEU A 29 6.60 -23.36 -17.43
N PHE A 30 6.03 -24.52 -17.12
CA PHE A 30 4.87 -24.64 -16.23
C PHE A 30 5.20 -24.19 -14.80
N PHE A 31 6.34 -24.60 -14.23
CA PHE A 31 6.76 -24.13 -12.90
C PHE A 31 7.07 -22.64 -12.86
N LEU A 32 7.71 -22.11 -13.91
CA LEU A 32 7.97 -20.67 -14.04
C LEU A 32 6.67 -19.89 -14.15
N PHE A 33 5.69 -20.40 -14.89
CA PHE A 33 4.37 -19.81 -14.99
C PHE A 33 3.66 -19.76 -13.63
N ILE A 34 3.60 -20.89 -12.90
CA ILE A 34 3.03 -20.92 -11.55
C ILE A 34 3.78 -19.94 -10.64
N PHE A 35 5.11 -19.98 -10.64
CA PHE A 35 5.91 -19.09 -9.81
C PHE A 35 5.66 -17.61 -10.12
N TYR A 36 5.55 -17.25 -11.40
CA TYR A 36 5.23 -15.89 -11.82
C TYR A 36 3.90 -15.39 -11.26
N TYR A 37 2.89 -16.25 -11.14
CA TYR A 37 1.58 -15.88 -10.55
C TYR A 37 1.51 -16.08 -9.03
N THR A 38 2.55 -16.60 -8.38
CA THR A 38 2.58 -16.68 -6.91
C THR A 38 3.01 -15.34 -6.29
N PRO A 39 2.53 -14.98 -5.08
CA PRO A 39 2.98 -13.77 -4.39
C PRO A 39 4.49 -13.74 -4.08
N TYR A 40 5.16 -14.91 -4.07
CA TYR A 40 6.60 -14.99 -3.82
C TYR A 40 7.44 -14.28 -4.86
N SER A 41 6.99 -14.22 -6.11
CA SER A 41 7.75 -13.54 -7.16
C SER A 41 7.72 -12.01 -7.02
N TYR A 42 6.80 -11.42 -6.23
CA TYR A 42 6.83 -9.99 -5.90
C TYR A 42 8.14 -9.58 -5.21
N TYR A 43 8.70 -10.46 -4.38
CA TYR A 43 9.95 -10.19 -3.65
C TYR A 43 11.18 -10.07 -4.55
N LEU A 44 11.09 -10.47 -5.82
CA LEU A 44 12.13 -10.29 -6.82
C LEU A 44 12.11 -8.90 -7.46
N GLU A 45 11.04 -8.12 -7.24
CA GLU A 45 10.84 -6.82 -7.87
C GLU A 45 11.28 -5.68 -6.93
N PRO A 46 12.27 -4.84 -7.32
CA PRO A 46 12.74 -3.75 -6.47
C PRO A 46 11.62 -2.75 -6.05
N THR A 47 10.67 -2.49 -6.94
CA THR A 47 9.53 -1.61 -6.67
C THR A 47 8.59 -2.16 -5.60
N TYR A 48 8.53 -3.48 -5.43
CA TYR A 48 7.75 -4.09 -4.35
C TYR A 48 8.37 -3.82 -2.98
N TRP A 49 9.71 -3.83 -2.89
CA TRP A 49 10.40 -3.44 -1.66
C TRP A 49 10.21 -1.96 -1.32
N GLN A 50 10.22 -1.09 -2.33
CA GLN A 50 9.88 0.32 -2.15
C GLN A 50 8.45 0.50 -1.61
N PHE A 51 7.47 -0.13 -2.25
CA PHE A 51 6.08 -0.19 -1.78
C PHE A 51 5.97 -0.63 -0.32
N ARG A 52 6.59 -1.77 0.03
CA ARG A 52 6.55 -2.33 1.37
C ARG A 52 7.17 -1.39 2.41
N ASN A 53 8.30 -0.78 2.08
CA ASN A 53 8.99 0.14 2.99
C ASN A 53 8.19 1.43 3.20
N MET A 54 7.49 1.92 2.18
CA MET A 54 6.57 3.04 2.33
C MET A 54 5.43 2.64 3.29
N CYS A 55 4.74 1.52 3.05
CA CYS A 55 3.65 1.09 3.93
C CYS A 55 4.06 0.95 5.40
N LYS A 56 5.28 0.47 5.68
CA LYS A 56 5.82 0.38 7.06
C LYS A 56 5.88 1.71 7.81
N LEU A 57 5.86 2.85 7.10
CA LEU A 57 5.75 4.16 7.76
C LEU A 57 4.47 4.29 8.57
N ASN A 58 3.40 3.58 8.20
CA ASN A 58 2.14 3.60 8.94
C ASN A 58 2.24 3.03 10.35
N GLU A 59 3.16 2.10 10.58
CA GLU A 59 3.41 1.43 11.87
C GLU A 59 4.10 2.38 12.87
N LEU A 60 4.80 3.41 12.37
CA LEU A 60 5.53 4.34 13.21
C LEU A 60 4.59 5.10 14.16
N PRO A 61 5.06 5.49 15.36
CA PRO A 61 4.32 6.35 16.26
C PRO A 61 3.88 7.64 15.58
N ASN A 62 2.67 8.10 15.88
CA ASN A 62 2.15 9.37 15.36
C ASN A 62 2.87 10.55 16.01
N ASN A 63 3.92 11.01 15.35
CA ASN A 63 4.75 12.13 15.77
C ASN A 63 5.19 12.95 14.54
N GLU A 64 5.86 14.07 14.80
CA GLU A 64 6.35 14.97 13.76
C GLU A 64 7.33 14.29 12.80
N GLU A 65 8.21 13.42 13.32
CA GLU A 65 9.18 12.68 12.51
C GLU A 65 8.49 11.77 11.47
N LYS A 66 7.48 10.99 11.87
CA LYS A 66 6.68 10.16 10.95
C LYS A 66 6.01 11.04 9.91
N TYR A 67 5.38 12.12 10.34
CA TYR A 67 4.61 12.99 9.47
C TYR A 67 5.50 13.64 8.41
N ASN A 68 6.66 14.17 8.81
CA ASN A 68 7.63 14.73 7.88
C ASN A 68 8.24 13.65 6.96
N LYS A 69 8.45 12.41 7.43
CA LYS A 69 8.85 11.29 6.57
C LYS A 69 7.80 11.01 5.49
N ILE A 70 6.52 10.99 5.84
CA ILE A 70 5.41 10.79 4.90
C ILE A 70 5.34 11.95 3.91
N LEU A 71 5.35 13.18 4.41
CA LEU A 71 5.22 14.40 3.61
C LEU A 71 6.41 14.64 2.68
N SER A 72 7.61 14.17 3.04
CA SER A 72 8.78 14.30 2.16
C SER A 72 8.58 13.61 0.81
N TYR A 73 7.76 12.54 0.73
CA TYR A 73 7.36 11.96 -0.56
C TYR A 73 6.53 12.90 -1.43
N PHE A 74 5.92 13.92 -0.86
CA PHE A 74 5.14 14.97 -1.53
C PHE A 74 5.94 16.26 -1.73
N ASP A 75 7.26 16.24 -1.49
CA ASP A 75 8.14 17.42 -1.57
C ASP A 75 7.70 18.54 -0.59
N THR A 76 7.16 18.15 0.57
CA THR A 76 6.69 19.04 1.63
C THR A 76 7.03 18.50 3.02
N ASP A 77 6.79 19.29 4.05
CA ASP A 77 6.78 18.89 5.46
C ASP A 77 5.57 19.52 6.16
N LEU A 78 5.42 19.32 7.47
CA LEU A 78 4.30 19.87 8.24
C LEU A 78 4.28 21.41 8.30
N ASP A 79 5.44 22.06 8.18
CA ASP A 79 5.57 23.51 8.30
C ASP A 79 5.20 24.21 6.99
N ILE A 80 5.54 23.60 5.85
CA ILE A 80 5.29 24.19 4.53
C ILE A 80 4.08 23.59 3.79
N LEU A 81 3.42 22.56 4.35
CA LEU A 81 2.22 21.98 3.76
C LEU A 81 1.14 23.06 3.53
N ASP A 82 0.57 23.08 2.33
CA ASP A 82 -0.56 23.93 2.01
C ASP A 82 -1.84 23.42 2.68
N TRP A 83 -2.03 23.84 3.94
CA TRP A 83 -3.20 23.49 4.74
C TRP A 83 -4.49 24.06 4.16
N GLU A 84 -4.43 25.18 3.45
CA GLU A 84 -5.60 25.77 2.82
C GLU A 84 -6.08 24.87 1.67
N GLU A 85 -5.18 24.44 0.79
CA GLU A 85 -5.48 23.47 -0.26
C GLU A 85 -5.99 22.15 0.32
N LEU A 86 -5.38 21.66 1.40
CA LEU A 86 -5.79 20.42 2.06
C LEU A 86 -7.20 20.48 2.66
N ASN A 87 -7.60 21.66 3.15
CA ASN A 87 -8.94 21.89 3.72
C ASN A 87 -9.99 22.26 2.67
N HIS A 88 -9.57 22.59 1.45
CA HIS A 88 -10.45 23.01 0.39
C HIS A 88 -11.30 21.83 -0.13
N ASN A 89 -12.62 21.92 0.06
CA ASN A 89 -13.52 20.77 -0.15
C ASN A 89 -14.02 20.61 -1.60
N ASN A 90 -13.47 21.35 -2.56
CA ASN A 90 -13.94 21.28 -3.95
C ASN A 90 -13.77 19.87 -4.56
N ASP A 91 -12.78 19.11 -4.08
CA ASP A 91 -12.49 17.75 -4.56
C ASP A 91 -13.14 16.64 -3.71
N LYS A 92 -13.99 16.98 -2.72
CA LYS A 92 -14.61 16.02 -1.78
C LYS A 92 -13.60 15.10 -1.05
N ARG A 93 -12.35 15.54 -0.92
CA ARG A 93 -11.26 14.82 -0.23
C ARG A 93 -11.34 14.95 1.29
N LYS A 94 -12.21 15.82 1.79
CA LYS A 94 -12.45 16.07 3.21
C LYS A 94 -13.83 15.57 3.60
N TRP A 95 -13.91 14.80 4.67
CA TRP A 95 -15.18 14.28 5.16
C TRP A 95 -15.22 14.24 6.69
N LYS A 96 -16.45 14.22 7.21
CA LYS A 96 -16.71 13.91 8.61
C LYS A 96 -16.71 12.41 8.78
N VAL A 97 -15.92 11.90 9.71
CA VAL A 97 -15.84 10.48 10.05
C VAL A 97 -17.09 10.13 10.86
N THR A 98 -17.85 9.14 10.40
CA THR A 98 -19.06 8.70 11.08
C THR A 98 -18.78 7.55 12.06
N LYS A 99 -19.70 7.30 12.99
CA LYS A 99 -19.52 6.29 14.06
C LYS A 99 -19.39 4.87 13.52
N GLU A 100 -19.87 4.62 12.31
CA GLU A 100 -19.82 3.33 11.64
C GLU A 100 -18.42 3.02 11.08
N HIS A 101 -17.54 4.01 10.94
CA HIS A 101 -16.17 3.78 10.50
C HIS A 101 -15.32 3.14 11.60
N GLY A 102 -14.60 2.07 11.26
CA GLY A 102 -13.83 1.27 12.22
C GLY A 102 -12.71 2.00 12.96
N TYR A 103 -12.28 3.17 12.46
CA TYR A 103 -11.29 4.02 13.12
C TYR A 103 -11.90 5.25 13.80
N TYR A 104 -13.23 5.40 13.83
CA TYR A 104 -13.86 6.51 14.54
C TYR A 104 -13.52 6.47 16.04
N ARG A 105 -13.12 7.62 16.58
CA ARG A 105 -12.95 7.84 18.01
C ARG A 105 -13.47 9.22 18.36
N GLN A 106 -14.50 9.27 19.21
CA GLN A 106 -15.11 10.53 19.61
C GLN A 106 -14.08 11.46 20.25
N GLY A 107 -14.04 12.72 19.81
CA GLY A 107 -13.08 13.72 20.26
C GLY A 107 -11.64 13.52 19.76
N ILE A 108 -11.37 12.52 18.91
CA ILE A 108 -10.02 12.21 18.42
C ILE A 108 -9.98 12.13 16.88
N TYR A 109 -10.85 11.33 16.27
CA TYR A 109 -10.90 11.09 14.83
C TYR A 109 -12.33 11.34 14.31
N GLU A 110 -12.67 12.63 14.18
CA GLU A 110 -14.00 13.10 13.74
C GLU A 110 -14.00 13.65 12.32
N TYR A 111 -12.83 14.06 11.82
CA TYR A 111 -12.64 14.59 10.48
C TYR A 111 -11.42 13.95 9.84
N ALA A 112 -11.52 13.79 8.53
CA ALA A 112 -10.46 13.23 7.73
C ALA A 112 -10.28 14.03 6.45
N THR A 113 -9.04 14.10 5.97
CA THR A 113 -8.71 14.64 4.65
C THR A 113 -7.58 13.86 3.99
N LEU A 114 -7.43 14.04 2.68
CA LEU A 114 -6.43 13.38 1.85
C LEU A 114 -5.63 14.40 1.02
N THR A 115 -4.34 14.14 0.85
CA THR A 115 -3.59 14.79 -0.24
C THR A 115 -4.15 14.40 -1.61
N LYS A 116 -3.75 15.13 -2.66
CA LYS A 116 -3.92 14.64 -4.03
C LYS A 116 -3.11 13.36 -4.22
N LYS A 117 -3.61 12.45 -5.05
CA LYS A 117 -2.87 11.26 -5.44
C LYS A 117 -1.56 11.68 -6.10
N LYS A 118 -0.43 11.17 -5.61
CA LYS A 118 0.89 11.36 -6.20
C LYS A 118 1.32 10.08 -6.89
N GLU A 119 1.72 10.19 -8.15
CA GLU A 119 2.39 9.12 -8.88
C GLU A 119 3.89 9.22 -8.61
N ILE A 120 4.47 8.18 -8.01
CA ILE A 120 5.89 8.12 -7.69
C ILE A 120 6.67 7.52 -8.86
N ASN A 121 6.08 6.52 -9.52
CA ASN A 121 6.54 5.95 -10.78
C ASN A 121 5.40 5.16 -11.44
N SER A 122 5.67 4.52 -12.58
CA SER A 122 4.69 3.75 -13.36
C SER A 122 4.04 2.58 -12.60
N ARG A 123 4.55 2.21 -11.42
CA ARG A 123 4.02 1.15 -10.57
C ARG A 123 3.54 1.62 -9.21
N LEU A 124 3.94 2.80 -8.75
CA LEU A 124 3.65 3.28 -7.40
C LEU A 124 2.83 4.56 -7.43
N ARG A 125 1.70 4.50 -6.73
CA ARG A 125 0.86 5.66 -6.45
C ARG A 125 0.63 5.76 -4.96
N MET A 126 0.53 6.98 -4.44
CA MET A 126 0.29 7.18 -3.02
C MET A 126 -0.65 8.34 -2.73
N VAL A 127 -1.21 8.31 -1.53
CA VAL A 127 -1.98 9.38 -0.91
C VAL A 127 -1.63 9.40 0.57
N ALA A 128 -1.60 10.58 1.20
CA ALA A 128 -1.51 10.70 2.65
C ALA A 128 -2.88 11.07 3.21
N SER A 129 -3.27 10.37 4.28
CA SER A 129 -4.48 10.61 5.06
C SER A 129 -4.15 11.29 6.37
N PHE A 130 -5.00 12.22 6.77
CA PHE A 130 -4.90 12.96 8.02
C PHE A 130 -6.21 12.78 8.77
N LEU A 131 -6.13 12.44 10.05
CA LEU A 131 -7.28 12.38 10.95
C LEU A 131 -7.14 13.44 12.04
N SER A 132 -8.23 14.12 12.33
CA SER A 132 -8.32 15.15 13.37
C SER A 132 -9.67 15.09 14.09
N ASN A 133 -9.73 15.73 15.25
CA ASN A 133 -10.97 16.03 15.97
C ASN A 133 -11.63 17.31 15.44
N GLU A 134 -10.91 18.14 14.69
CA GLU A 134 -11.40 19.42 14.19
C GLU A 134 -11.66 19.40 12.68
N ALA A 135 -12.67 20.17 12.26
CA ALA A 135 -13.02 20.26 10.86
C ALA A 135 -11.88 20.91 10.06
N GLU A 136 -11.31 22.00 10.53
CA GLU A 136 -10.21 22.70 9.86
C GLU A 136 -8.86 22.12 10.31
N ILE A 137 -8.31 21.21 9.51
CA ILE A 137 -7.13 20.43 9.86
C ILE A 137 -5.87 21.27 9.64
N ASN A 138 -5.00 21.35 10.64
CA ASN A 138 -3.75 22.10 10.58
C ASN A 138 -2.62 21.33 11.31
N ARG A 139 -1.40 21.87 11.29
CA ARG A 139 -0.22 21.21 11.87
C ARG A 139 -0.35 20.85 13.36
N TYR A 140 -1.21 21.55 14.10
CA TYR A 140 -1.36 21.40 15.54
C TYR A 140 -2.44 20.40 15.94
N ASN A 141 -3.50 20.24 15.14
CA ASN A 141 -4.66 19.41 15.48
C ASN A 141 -4.72 18.07 14.70
N VAL A 142 -3.72 17.76 13.86
CA VAL A 142 -3.58 16.43 13.27
C VAL A 142 -3.24 15.42 14.37
N ASN A 143 -4.15 14.47 14.58
CA ASN A 143 -4.03 13.41 15.58
C ASN A 143 -3.42 12.13 15.00
N GLN A 144 -3.62 11.85 13.72
CA GLN A 144 -3.02 10.71 13.05
C GLN A 144 -2.73 11.06 11.58
N MET A 145 -1.63 10.49 11.07
CA MET A 145 -1.33 10.49 9.64
C MET A 145 -0.94 9.09 9.21
N SER A 146 -1.47 8.64 8.07
CA SER A 146 -1.04 7.42 7.39
C SER A 146 -0.89 7.67 5.89
N ILE A 147 -0.29 6.71 5.20
CA ILE A 147 -0.22 6.69 3.75
C ILE A 147 -1.00 5.49 3.20
N GLY A 148 -1.82 5.76 2.19
CA GLY A 148 -2.30 4.74 1.28
C GLY A 148 -1.33 4.63 0.12
N VAL A 149 -0.63 3.51 -0.01
CA VAL A 149 0.25 3.22 -1.15
C VAL A 149 -0.36 2.11 -1.97
N TYR A 150 -0.32 2.27 -3.29
CA TYR A 150 -0.81 1.30 -4.26
C TYR A 150 0.35 0.88 -5.17
N TRP A 151 0.52 -0.42 -5.34
CA TRP A 151 1.53 -1.02 -6.19
C TRP A 151 0.89 -1.86 -7.29
N HIS A 152 1.13 -1.45 -8.53
CA HIS A 152 0.69 -2.13 -9.74
C HIS A 152 1.63 -3.30 -10.04
N THR A 153 1.12 -4.53 -9.94
CA THR A 153 1.93 -5.76 -10.04
C THR A 153 2.36 -6.08 -11.48
N LYS A 154 1.70 -5.47 -12.49
CA LYS A 154 1.80 -5.83 -13.92
C LYS A 154 1.43 -7.29 -14.21
N ARG A 155 0.61 -7.89 -13.34
CA ARG A 155 0.04 -9.23 -13.53
C ARG A 155 -1.42 -9.08 -13.89
N PHE A 156 -1.78 -9.73 -15.01
CA PHE A 156 -3.10 -9.63 -15.57
C PHE A 156 -3.83 -10.95 -15.38
N TYR A 157 -5.10 -10.88 -14.98
CA TYR A 157 -5.99 -12.03 -14.86
C TYR A 157 -7.29 -11.76 -15.64
N PRO A 158 -7.93 -12.81 -16.17
CA PRO A 158 -9.22 -12.66 -16.84
C PRO A 158 -10.28 -12.31 -15.79
N ASP A 159 -11.08 -11.29 -16.08
CA ASP A 159 -12.14 -10.78 -15.22
C ASP A 159 -13.39 -10.43 -16.06
N GLY A 160 -14.47 -10.11 -15.36
CA GLY A 160 -15.75 -9.74 -15.95
C GLY A 160 -16.77 -10.89 -15.98
N ASN A 161 -17.98 -10.56 -16.45
CA ASN A 161 -19.10 -11.49 -16.52
C ASN A 161 -20.02 -11.21 -17.72
N GLU A 162 -21.00 -12.08 -17.93
CA GLU A 162 -22.09 -11.82 -18.87
C GLU A 162 -22.86 -10.57 -18.43
N GLY A 163 -22.77 -9.51 -19.25
CA GLY A 163 -23.37 -8.20 -19.01
C GLY A 163 -22.36 -7.05 -18.98
N SER A 164 -21.13 -7.31 -18.52
CA SER A 164 -20.04 -6.31 -18.49
C SER A 164 -18.92 -6.60 -19.51
N GLY A 165 -18.85 -7.83 -20.02
CA GLY A 165 -17.84 -8.28 -20.98
C GLY A 165 -16.62 -8.90 -20.31
N PHE A 166 -15.87 -9.73 -21.05
CA PHE A 166 -14.61 -10.33 -20.58
C PHE A 166 -13.43 -9.41 -20.90
N TYR A 167 -12.57 -9.13 -19.92
CA TYR A 167 -11.37 -8.31 -20.10
C TYR A 167 -10.21 -8.76 -19.19
N TRP A 168 -9.03 -8.20 -19.44
CA TRP A 168 -7.84 -8.42 -18.61
C TRP A 168 -7.76 -7.35 -17.54
N SER A 169 -7.83 -7.75 -16.27
CA SER A 169 -7.66 -6.85 -15.13
C SER A 169 -6.23 -6.94 -14.58
N GLU A 170 -5.65 -5.82 -14.18
CA GLU A 170 -4.34 -5.78 -13.52
C GLU A 170 -4.51 -5.87 -12.00
N GLU A 171 -3.78 -6.80 -11.36
CA GLU A 171 -3.73 -6.88 -9.90
C GLU A 171 -2.97 -5.66 -9.33
N THR A 172 -3.55 -5.05 -8.29
CA THR A 172 -2.95 -3.92 -7.57
C THR A 172 -2.96 -4.24 -6.08
N LEU A 173 -1.81 -4.10 -5.43
CA LEU A 173 -1.67 -4.29 -3.99
C LEU A 173 -1.70 -2.95 -3.25
N SER A 174 -2.30 -2.95 -2.08
CA SER A 174 -2.34 -1.86 -1.11
C SER A 174 -1.66 -2.27 0.20
N CYS A 175 -1.39 -1.32 1.09
CA CYS A 175 -0.78 -1.64 2.40
C CYS A 175 -1.59 -2.67 3.21
N ASN A 176 -2.91 -2.70 3.03
CA ASN A 176 -3.79 -3.67 3.68
C ASN A 176 -3.55 -5.09 3.17
N ASP A 177 -3.22 -5.28 1.89
CA ASP A 177 -3.02 -6.60 1.27
C ASP A 177 -1.76 -7.30 1.78
N ILE A 178 -0.81 -6.54 2.36
CA ILE A 178 0.41 -7.06 2.97
C ILE A 178 0.38 -7.04 4.50
N ASN A 179 -0.82 -6.95 5.09
CA ASN A 179 -1.07 -6.98 6.54
C ASN A 179 -0.31 -5.91 7.33
N ILE A 180 -0.06 -4.74 6.73
CA ILE A 180 0.49 -3.60 7.47
C ILE A 180 -0.66 -2.78 8.02
N GLN A 181 -0.67 -2.58 9.33
CA GLN A 181 -1.73 -1.85 10.02
C GLN A 181 -1.27 -0.43 10.39
N ASP A 182 -2.20 0.50 10.28
CA ASP A 182 -1.97 1.88 10.69
C ASP A 182 -1.86 1.96 12.22
N ASN A 183 -0.83 2.69 12.69
CA ASN A 183 -0.77 3.07 14.09
C ASN A 183 -1.89 4.07 14.40
N MET A 184 -2.87 3.60 15.19
CA MET A 184 -4.07 4.36 15.56
C MET A 184 -3.95 5.07 16.92
N THR A 185 -2.78 5.05 17.56
CA THR A 185 -2.51 5.83 18.78
C THR A 185 -2.34 7.30 18.43
N PRO A 186 -3.16 8.22 18.97
CA PRO A 186 -3.13 9.62 18.54
C PRO A 186 -1.81 10.31 18.93
N LYS A 187 -1.47 11.36 18.17
CA LYS A 187 -0.30 12.21 18.42
C LYS A 187 -0.37 12.81 19.82
N GLY A 188 0.73 12.73 20.55
CA GLY A 188 0.83 13.27 21.90
C GLY A 188 0.15 12.42 22.98
N PHE A 189 -0.39 11.25 22.65
CA PHE A 189 -0.90 10.32 23.65
C PHE A 189 0.25 9.81 24.53
N LYS A 190 0.23 10.17 25.81
CA LYS A 190 1.07 9.55 26.83
C LYS A 190 0.25 8.45 27.49
N ASN A 191 0.74 7.23 27.46
CA ASN A 191 0.25 6.19 28.36
C ASN A 191 0.73 6.61 29.75
N ASP A 192 -0.09 7.32 30.51
CA ASP A 192 0.15 7.52 31.92
C ASP A 192 -0.18 6.19 32.62
N GLU A 193 0.81 5.28 32.67
CA GLU A 193 0.85 4.17 33.64
C GLU A 193 1.57 4.59 34.93
#